data_AF-A0A838IL32-F1
#
_entry.id   AF-A0A838IL32-F1
#
_cell.length_a   1.000
_cell.length_b   1.000
_cell.length_c   1.000
_cell.angle_alpha   90.00
_cell.angle_beta   90.00
_cell.angle_gamma   90.00
#
_symmetry.space_group_name_H-M   'P 1'
#
loop_
_entity.id
_entity.type
_entity.pdbx_description
1 polymer ?
#
loop_
_entity_poly.entity_id
_entity_poly.type
_entity_poly.pdbx_seq_one_letter_code
_entity_poly.pdbx_strand_id
1 'polypeptide(L)'
;MKPDVIYDGVVHNLVNQFSSALDCFRELVQNSIDAGTPRVDVWMEFTPGTGHEGIIAIHVDDYGEGMDEAVIDNQFTQLFASSKENDLTKIGKFGIGFVSVFALLPHAILVHTGKNGEYWEVFFHTDRTFTKTRLELPVEGTQLTLFLSGDYARYMELAVDIPKTLRRWCNHSDIDVTFEDRHNNRNFAPPELINEPFEVVGDCMQHIMHQGSEIVVAYTERPIYGYYNRGLTLALTAVGDDILGHRNQRYGRIGFKIKSRYLEHTLARESVMRDEHYEKAMALVDEAANGPLFEALVAKIEELVAQPRWDVRDIASYDRLLSYLFDEPDHNLRRCKGRAIIRLVDGTACSLERVYEVFRRDGRVLISSEQNNLSARLQAGATPVVLGQRTRAEGALSVVRPLLERAVILQSDRTVVGTMARYTRMFGEIIGSRMDFFGLDQTKSAQWFALPESVYIAVGVDEEVPESIAELLKGAEALLNQCSTGYRRLSSAVMLTPMVDPPFFVVASKLGPLMAQPPASVQRKENERLEAAVNRNHPNFEAIRIVYEHDAAMGIYFLAKALLLKEDRLLDRDAQLIAAALSETAASFRAKS
;
A
#
# COMPACT_ATOMS: atom_id res chain seq x y z
N MET A 1 -19.89 0.50 -60.65
CA MET A 1 -18.63 0.29 -59.91
C MET A 1 -18.48 -1.20 -59.69
N LYS A 2 -17.32 -1.79 -60.00
CA LYS A 2 -17.10 -3.24 -59.87
C LYS A 2 -17.05 -3.65 -58.38
N PRO A 3 -17.59 -4.81 -57.99
CA PRO A 3 -17.56 -5.32 -56.61
C PRO A 3 -16.14 -5.36 -56.01
N ASP A 4 -15.13 -5.66 -56.84
CA ASP A 4 -13.74 -5.84 -56.42
C ASP A 4 -13.10 -4.60 -55.78
N VAL A 5 -13.49 -3.39 -56.22
CA VAL A 5 -12.90 -2.13 -55.73
C VAL A 5 -13.42 -1.75 -54.33
N ILE A 6 -14.63 -2.17 -53.99
CA ILE A 6 -15.21 -1.96 -52.65
C ILE A 6 -14.60 -2.94 -51.65
N TYR A 7 -14.36 -4.18 -52.08
CA TYR A 7 -13.79 -5.24 -51.25
C TYR A 7 -12.35 -4.92 -50.82
N ASP A 8 -11.51 -4.44 -51.74
CA ASP A 8 -10.14 -4.02 -51.42
C ASP A 8 -10.07 -2.83 -50.47
N GLY A 9 -10.99 -1.86 -50.61
CA GLY A 9 -11.07 -0.71 -49.70
C GLY A 9 -11.44 -1.10 -48.26
N VAL A 10 -12.35 -2.07 -48.10
CA VAL A 10 -12.75 -2.58 -46.78
C VAL A 10 -11.64 -3.40 -46.14
N VAL A 11 -10.98 -4.29 -46.89
CA VAL A 11 -9.82 -5.07 -46.40
C VAL A 11 -8.66 -4.16 -46.01
N HIS A 12 -8.36 -3.15 -46.82
CA HIS A 12 -7.30 -2.18 -46.49
C HIS A 12 -7.62 -1.40 -45.22
N ASN A 13 -8.86 -0.98 -45.03
CA ASN A 13 -9.29 -0.29 -43.81
C ASN A 13 -9.29 -1.20 -42.57
N LEU A 14 -9.56 -2.50 -42.71
CA LEU A 14 -9.48 -3.47 -41.62
C LEU A 14 -8.03 -3.78 -41.23
N VAL A 15 -7.14 -3.92 -42.21
CA VAL A 15 -5.71 -4.14 -42.00
C VAL A 15 -5.06 -2.93 -41.33
N ASN A 16 -5.46 -1.71 -41.69
CA ASN A 16 -4.95 -0.48 -41.09
C ASN A 16 -5.48 -0.19 -39.66
N GLN A 17 -6.37 -1.03 -39.12
CA GLN A 17 -6.85 -0.90 -37.73
C GLN A 17 -5.91 -1.53 -36.71
N PHE A 18 -4.91 -2.30 -37.13
CA PHE A 18 -3.93 -2.91 -36.22
C PHE A 18 -2.76 -1.95 -35.96
N SER A 19 -2.31 -1.94 -34.70
CA SER A 19 -1.18 -1.11 -34.24
C SER A 19 0.15 -1.51 -34.88
N SER A 20 0.29 -2.81 -35.20
CA SER A 20 1.45 -3.41 -35.85
C SER A 20 1.00 -4.54 -36.77
N ALA A 21 1.70 -4.72 -37.90
CA ALA A 21 1.44 -5.85 -38.80
C ALA A 21 1.67 -7.22 -38.14
N LEU A 22 2.56 -7.30 -37.15
CA LEU A 22 2.84 -8.54 -36.40
C LEU A 22 1.72 -8.90 -35.42
N ASP A 23 0.76 -8.00 -35.14
CA ASP A 23 -0.39 -8.32 -34.28
C ASP A 23 -1.26 -9.43 -34.90
N CYS A 24 -1.08 -9.77 -36.18
CA CYS A 24 -1.70 -10.93 -36.81
C CYS A 24 -1.38 -12.26 -36.09
N PHE A 25 -0.21 -12.39 -35.44
CA PHE A 25 0.13 -13.62 -34.71
C PHE A 25 -0.76 -13.86 -33.51
N ARG A 26 -1.23 -12.80 -32.84
CA ARG A 26 -2.24 -12.91 -31.79
C ARG A 26 -3.53 -13.52 -32.35
N GLU A 27 -3.95 -13.07 -33.52
CA GLU A 27 -5.18 -13.53 -34.17
C GLU A 27 -5.07 -14.99 -34.62
N LEU A 28 -3.92 -15.39 -35.15
CA LEU A 28 -3.67 -16.78 -35.52
C LEU A 28 -3.73 -17.69 -34.29
N VAL A 29 -3.01 -17.35 -33.21
CA VAL A 29 -3.08 -18.11 -31.94
C VAL A 29 -4.51 -18.16 -31.40
N GLN A 30 -5.25 -17.05 -31.45
CA GLN A 30 -6.64 -17.03 -31.02
C GLN A 30 -7.53 -17.97 -31.85
N ASN A 31 -7.36 -18.00 -33.17
CA ASN A 31 -8.10 -18.91 -34.04
C ASN A 31 -7.79 -20.37 -33.72
N SER A 32 -6.51 -20.67 -33.46
CA SER A 32 -6.08 -22.01 -33.08
C SER A 32 -6.65 -22.44 -31.71
N ILE A 33 -6.70 -21.53 -30.73
CA ILE A 33 -7.40 -21.76 -29.43
C ILE A 33 -8.88 -22.05 -29.66
N ASP A 34 -9.55 -21.27 -30.52
CA ASP A 34 -10.97 -21.47 -30.85
C ASP A 34 -11.23 -22.78 -31.60
N ALA A 35 -10.22 -23.32 -32.30
CA ALA A 35 -10.22 -24.63 -32.94
C ALA A 35 -9.93 -25.79 -31.96
N GLY A 36 -9.64 -25.47 -30.69
CA GLY A 36 -9.40 -26.46 -29.63
C GLY A 36 -8.00 -27.09 -29.68
N THR A 37 -7.02 -26.41 -30.28
CA THR A 37 -5.64 -26.92 -30.28
C THR A 37 -5.07 -27.00 -28.85
N PRO A 38 -4.25 -28.01 -28.52
CA PRO A 38 -3.48 -28.02 -27.27
C PRO A 38 -2.21 -27.17 -27.34
N ARG A 39 -1.71 -26.86 -28.55
CA ARG A 39 -0.49 -26.06 -28.76
C ARG A 39 -0.48 -25.34 -30.11
N VAL A 40 0.31 -24.28 -30.22
CA VAL A 40 0.62 -23.61 -31.49
C VAL A 40 2.12 -23.52 -31.65
N ASP A 41 2.63 -24.00 -32.78
CA ASP A 41 4.04 -23.96 -33.11
C ASP A 41 4.28 -22.88 -34.17
N VAL A 42 5.04 -21.85 -33.82
CA VAL A 42 5.44 -20.78 -34.75
C VAL A 42 6.91 -20.97 -35.10
N TRP A 43 7.24 -21.03 -36.38
CA TRP A 43 8.63 -21.20 -36.78
C TRP A 43 8.93 -20.51 -38.10
N MET A 44 10.20 -20.19 -38.34
CA MET A 44 10.59 -19.50 -39.56
C MET A 44 11.86 -20.05 -40.18
N GLU A 45 11.96 -19.91 -41.49
CA GLU A 45 13.13 -20.31 -42.27
C GLU A 45 13.42 -19.30 -43.38
N PHE A 46 14.69 -19.24 -43.79
CA PHE A 46 15.15 -18.36 -44.86
C PHE A 46 15.76 -19.17 -45.98
N THR A 47 15.21 -19.00 -47.18
CA THR A 47 15.79 -19.53 -48.42
C THR A 47 16.42 -18.39 -49.22
N PRO A 48 17.76 -18.32 -49.33
CA PRO A 48 18.43 -17.30 -50.12
C PRO A 48 18.04 -17.39 -51.61
N GLY A 49 17.75 -16.25 -52.24
CA GLY A 49 17.49 -16.16 -53.68
C GLY A 49 18.73 -15.71 -54.47
N THR A 50 18.52 -15.33 -55.73
CA THR A 50 19.59 -14.77 -56.57
C THR A 50 19.85 -13.31 -56.19
N GLY A 51 20.99 -13.01 -55.57
CA GLY A 51 21.36 -11.66 -55.13
C GLY A 51 21.21 -11.49 -53.62
N HIS A 52 20.69 -10.34 -53.18
CA HIS A 52 20.45 -10.03 -51.76
C HIS A 52 19.03 -10.37 -51.29
N GLU A 53 18.09 -10.63 -52.21
CA GLU A 53 16.72 -11.01 -51.88
C GLU A 53 16.56 -12.54 -51.80
N GLY A 54 15.80 -13.00 -50.79
CA GLY A 54 15.38 -14.39 -50.62
C GLY A 54 13.92 -14.49 -50.20
N ILE A 55 13.50 -15.71 -49.87
CA ILE A 55 12.17 -16.03 -49.37
C ILE A 55 12.26 -16.31 -47.88
N ILE A 56 11.48 -15.59 -47.10
CA ILE A 56 11.24 -15.81 -45.68
C ILE A 56 9.92 -16.57 -45.58
N ALA A 57 9.95 -17.80 -45.07
CA ALA A 57 8.74 -18.56 -44.79
C ALA A 57 8.48 -18.55 -43.29
N ILE A 58 7.28 -18.09 -42.90
CA ILE A 58 6.82 -18.10 -41.51
C ILE A 58 5.68 -19.09 -41.42
N HIS A 59 5.81 -20.06 -40.53
CA HIS A 59 4.89 -21.15 -40.33
C HIS A 59 4.16 -20.99 -39.00
N VAL A 60 2.87 -21.29 -38.99
CA VAL A 60 2.02 -21.32 -37.81
C VAL A 60 1.18 -22.59 -37.89
N ASP A 61 1.51 -23.54 -37.03
CA ASP A 61 0.89 -24.86 -37.00
C ASP A 61 0.02 -25.02 -35.75
N ASP A 62 -1.22 -25.45 -35.95
CA ASP A 62 -2.11 -25.89 -34.88
C ASP A 62 -2.66 -27.30 -35.13
N TYR A 63 -3.05 -27.94 -34.03
CA TYR A 63 -3.50 -29.33 -33.97
C TYR A 63 -4.97 -29.39 -33.54
N GLY A 64 -5.75 -28.36 -33.89
CA GLY A 64 -7.17 -28.26 -33.59
C GLY A 64 -8.05 -29.08 -34.54
N GLU A 65 -9.32 -28.70 -34.63
CA GLU A 65 -10.32 -29.41 -35.44
C GLU A 65 -10.17 -29.28 -36.97
N GLY A 66 -9.34 -28.33 -37.43
CA GLY A 66 -9.15 -28.01 -38.85
C GLY A 66 -10.42 -27.54 -39.57
N MET A 67 -10.41 -27.60 -40.90
CA MET A 67 -11.51 -27.15 -41.76
C MET A 67 -11.85 -28.20 -42.83
N ASP A 68 -13.14 -28.35 -43.13
CA ASP A 68 -13.65 -29.10 -44.28
C ASP A 68 -13.98 -28.14 -45.43
N GLU A 69 -14.41 -28.67 -46.57
CA GLU A 69 -14.71 -27.86 -47.75
C GLU A 69 -15.74 -26.75 -47.46
N ALA A 70 -16.78 -27.10 -46.70
CA ALA A 70 -17.87 -26.20 -46.38
C ALA A 70 -17.43 -25.06 -45.47
N VAL A 71 -16.57 -25.32 -44.49
CA VAL A 71 -15.98 -24.29 -43.63
C VAL A 71 -15.09 -23.35 -44.46
N ILE A 72 -14.30 -23.89 -45.39
CA ILE A 72 -13.43 -23.09 -46.26
C ILE A 72 -14.26 -22.10 -47.10
N ASP A 73 -15.30 -22.59 -47.77
CA ASP A 73 -16.09 -21.79 -48.71
C ASP A 73 -17.04 -20.80 -48.05
N ASN A 74 -17.56 -21.13 -46.86
CA ASN A 74 -18.63 -20.35 -46.23
C ASN A 74 -18.16 -19.51 -45.04
N GLN A 75 -16.98 -19.79 -44.46
CA GLN A 75 -16.50 -19.09 -43.26
C GLN A 75 -15.09 -18.53 -43.46
N PHE A 76 -14.13 -19.36 -43.90
CA PHE A 76 -12.72 -18.94 -43.97
C PHE A 76 -12.45 -17.91 -45.07
N THR A 77 -13.09 -18.07 -46.24
CA THR A 77 -12.86 -17.22 -47.43
C THR A 77 -13.83 -16.05 -47.56
N GLN A 78 -14.85 -15.96 -46.67
CA GLN A 78 -15.84 -14.88 -46.68
C GLN A 78 -15.56 -13.87 -45.55
N LEU A 79 -15.46 -12.59 -45.89
CA LEU A 79 -15.31 -11.53 -44.89
C LEU A 79 -16.58 -11.42 -44.03
N PHE A 80 -16.42 -11.32 -42.71
CA PHE A 80 -17.50 -11.19 -41.72
C PHE A 80 -18.38 -12.44 -41.51
N ALA A 81 -18.06 -13.59 -42.10
CA ALA A 81 -18.75 -14.83 -41.83
C ALA A 81 -18.21 -15.47 -40.54
N SER A 82 -18.75 -15.09 -39.38
CA SER A 82 -18.42 -15.71 -38.09
C SER A 82 -19.63 -16.42 -37.50
N SER A 83 -19.50 -17.72 -37.23
CA SER A 83 -20.49 -18.54 -36.53
C SER A 83 -20.44 -18.37 -35.00
N LYS A 84 -19.59 -17.46 -34.49
CA LYS A 84 -19.13 -17.41 -33.09
C LYS A 84 -19.83 -16.37 -32.20
N GLU A 85 -20.84 -15.65 -32.69
CA GLU A 85 -21.48 -14.53 -31.94
C GLU A 85 -22.12 -14.95 -30.59
N ASN A 86 -22.55 -16.21 -30.45
CA ASN A 86 -23.26 -16.70 -29.26
C ASN A 86 -22.45 -17.70 -28.41
N ASP A 87 -21.17 -17.95 -28.73
CA ASP A 87 -20.32 -18.90 -28.01
C ASP A 87 -19.32 -18.17 -27.10
N LEU A 88 -19.63 -18.13 -25.80
CA LEU A 88 -18.76 -17.55 -24.77
C LEU A 88 -17.44 -18.32 -24.58
N THR A 89 -17.28 -19.46 -25.26
CA THR A 89 -16.04 -20.21 -25.36
C THR A 89 -15.27 -19.86 -26.64
N LYS A 90 -15.51 -18.72 -27.29
CA LYS A 90 -14.72 -18.28 -28.45
C LYS A 90 -14.46 -16.77 -28.37
N ILE A 91 -13.25 -16.33 -28.74
CA ILE A 91 -12.82 -14.92 -28.54
C ILE A 91 -13.08 -14.06 -29.79
N GLY A 92 -13.21 -14.66 -30.97
CA GLY A 92 -13.35 -13.94 -32.24
C GLY A 92 -14.78 -13.88 -32.79
N LYS A 93 -15.50 -12.76 -32.61
CA LYS A 93 -16.87 -12.60 -33.14
C LYS A 93 -16.95 -12.09 -34.58
N PHE A 94 -15.91 -11.44 -35.09
CA PHE A 94 -16.03 -10.59 -36.29
C PHE A 94 -15.61 -11.24 -37.62
N GLY A 95 -15.02 -12.43 -37.62
CA GLY A 95 -14.66 -13.13 -38.87
C GLY A 95 -13.57 -12.43 -39.71
N ILE A 96 -12.74 -11.59 -39.07
CA ILE A 96 -11.67 -10.81 -39.73
C ILE A 96 -10.25 -11.23 -39.31
N GLY A 97 -10.12 -12.17 -38.37
CA GLY A 97 -8.83 -12.54 -37.77
C GLY A 97 -7.79 -13.01 -38.79
N PHE A 98 -8.19 -13.86 -39.74
CA PHE A 98 -7.29 -14.31 -40.82
C PHE A 98 -6.84 -13.17 -41.74
N VAL A 99 -7.70 -12.18 -42.00
CA VAL A 99 -7.38 -11.04 -42.89
C VAL A 99 -6.20 -10.22 -42.38
N SER A 100 -5.95 -10.24 -41.06
CA SER A 100 -4.82 -9.53 -40.45
C SER A 100 -3.46 -9.99 -40.99
N VAL A 101 -3.31 -11.23 -41.47
CA VAL A 101 -2.02 -11.73 -41.99
C VAL A 101 -1.59 -10.99 -43.26
N PHE A 102 -2.53 -10.41 -44.01
CA PHE A 102 -2.22 -9.59 -45.18
C PHE A 102 -1.53 -8.26 -44.82
N ALA A 103 -1.51 -7.86 -43.55
CA ALA A 103 -0.75 -6.70 -43.07
C ALA A 103 0.76 -6.86 -43.30
N LEU A 104 1.27 -8.10 -43.33
CA LEU A 104 2.67 -8.41 -43.59
C LEU A 104 3.05 -8.34 -45.08
N LEU A 105 2.06 -8.10 -45.96
CA LEU A 105 2.20 -8.08 -47.41
C LEU A 105 2.89 -9.36 -47.94
N PRO A 106 2.34 -10.55 -47.66
CA PRO A 106 2.89 -11.80 -48.17
C PRO A 106 2.76 -11.89 -49.69
N HIS A 107 3.75 -12.49 -50.33
CA HIS A 107 3.68 -12.86 -51.74
C HIS A 107 2.70 -14.01 -51.97
N ALA A 108 2.62 -14.94 -51.02
CA ALA A 108 1.66 -16.02 -51.03
C ALA A 108 1.36 -16.48 -49.60
N ILE A 109 0.20 -17.10 -49.42
CA ILE A 109 -0.18 -17.79 -48.18
C ILE A 109 -0.62 -19.19 -48.56
N LEU A 110 -0.01 -20.19 -47.94
CA LEU A 110 -0.41 -21.58 -48.07
C LEU A 110 -1.09 -22.03 -46.78
N VAL A 111 -2.24 -22.67 -46.91
CA VAL A 111 -2.98 -23.25 -45.79
C VAL A 111 -3.25 -24.72 -46.11
N HIS A 112 -2.73 -25.61 -45.28
CA HIS A 112 -3.09 -27.02 -45.28
C HIS A 112 -3.97 -27.28 -44.07
N THR A 113 -5.09 -27.96 -44.26
CA THR A 113 -6.04 -28.20 -43.16
C THR A 113 -6.80 -29.50 -43.38
N GLY A 114 -7.22 -30.13 -42.28
CA GLY A 114 -7.97 -31.37 -42.33
C GLY A 114 -9.07 -31.48 -41.30
N LYS A 115 -10.25 -31.93 -41.73
CA LYS A 115 -11.42 -32.18 -40.86
C LYS A 115 -12.30 -33.28 -41.44
N ASN A 116 -12.87 -34.13 -40.59
CA ASN A 116 -13.82 -35.17 -40.98
C ASN A 116 -13.33 -36.12 -42.11
N GLY A 117 -12.01 -36.35 -42.21
CA GLY A 117 -11.41 -37.19 -43.26
C GLY A 117 -11.25 -36.49 -44.61
N GLU A 118 -11.48 -35.19 -44.68
CA GLU A 118 -11.14 -34.34 -45.81
C GLU A 118 -9.87 -33.54 -45.51
N TYR A 119 -9.04 -33.36 -46.54
CA TYR A 119 -7.79 -32.62 -46.46
C TYR A 119 -7.71 -31.66 -47.63
N TRP A 120 -7.39 -30.41 -47.34
CA TRP A 120 -7.47 -29.33 -48.29
C TRP A 120 -6.23 -28.45 -48.23
N GLU A 121 -5.79 -28.06 -49.41
CA GLU A 121 -4.84 -26.98 -49.65
C GLU A 121 -5.62 -25.75 -50.13
N VAL A 122 -5.40 -24.62 -49.46
CA VAL A 122 -5.89 -23.31 -49.89
C VAL A 122 -4.68 -22.42 -50.09
N PHE A 123 -4.46 -21.98 -51.34
CA PHE A 123 -3.33 -21.14 -51.71
C PHE A 123 -3.82 -19.76 -52.12
N PHE A 124 -3.49 -18.74 -51.31
CA PHE A 124 -3.76 -17.34 -51.63
C PHE A 124 -2.60 -16.73 -52.38
N HIS A 125 -2.90 -16.15 -53.54
CA HIS A 125 -1.99 -15.42 -54.40
C HIS A 125 -1.74 -14.00 -53.88
N THR A 126 -0.74 -13.32 -54.44
CA THR A 126 -0.38 -11.94 -54.07
C THR A 126 -1.55 -10.95 -54.23
N ASP A 127 -2.42 -11.19 -55.21
CA ASP A 127 -3.62 -10.39 -55.47
C ASP A 127 -4.82 -10.78 -54.57
N ARG A 128 -4.59 -11.63 -53.57
CA ARG A 128 -5.56 -12.16 -52.60
C ARG A 128 -6.63 -13.08 -53.20
N THR A 129 -6.56 -13.39 -54.49
CA THR A 129 -7.33 -14.50 -55.04
C THR A 129 -6.81 -15.82 -54.48
N PHE A 130 -7.63 -16.87 -54.47
CA PHE A 130 -7.20 -18.16 -53.94
C PHE A 130 -7.57 -19.32 -54.86
N THR A 131 -6.78 -20.38 -54.76
CA THR A 131 -7.06 -21.69 -55.33
C THR A 131 -7.23 -22.71 -54.20
N LYS A 132 -8.11 -23.69 -54.41
CA LYS A 132 -8.42 -24.74 -53.42
C LYS A 132 -8.25 -26.09 -54.08
N THR A 133 -7.43 -26.96 -53.49
CA THR A 133 -7.12 -28.30 -54.00
C THR A 133 -7.29 -29.34 -52.90
N ARG A 134 -7.91 -30.48 -53.21
CA ARG A 134 -8.02 -31.59 -52.24
C ARG A 134 -6.68 -32.32 -52.16
N LEU A 135 -6.23 -32.61 -50.94
CA LEU A 135 -5.00 -33.36 -50.67
C LEU A 135 -5.30 -34.85 -50.49
N GLU A 136 -4.36 -35.70 -50.91
CA GLU A 136 -4.42 -37.16 -50.70
C GLU A 136 -3.87 -37.57 -49.34
N LEU A 137 -2.90 -36.81 -48.83
CA LEU A 137 -2.25 -37.07 -47.54
C LEU A 137 -3.02 -36.40 -46.41
N PRO A 138 -3.15 -37.07 -45.25
CA PRO A 138 -3.82 -36.51 -44.10
C PRO A 138 -3.05 -35.31 -43.53
N VAL A 139 -3.81 -34.29 -43.16
CA VAL A 139 -3.32 -33.10 -42.43
C VAL A 139 -4.07 -33.05 -41.11
N GLU A 140 -3.35 -32.93 -40.00
CA GLU A 140 -3.93 -32.70 -38.67
C GLU A 140 -4.03 -31.19 -38.42
N GLY A 141 -5.19 -30.74 -37.91
CA GLY A 141 -5.43 -29.33 -37.60
C GLY A 141 -5.27 -28.42 -38.81
N THR A 142 -4.51 -27.34 -38.64
CA THR A 142 -4.24 -26.34 -39.68
C THR A 142 -2.78 -25.93 -39.65
N GLN A 143 -2.12 -25.96 -40.80
CA GLN A 143 -0.76 -25.50 -41.02
C GLN A 143 -0.81 -24.31 -41.98
N LEU A 144 -0.27 -23.18 -41.55
CA LEU A 144 -0.28 -21.94 -42.32
C LEU A 144 1.15 -21.50 -42.60
N THR A 145 1.48 -21.25 -43.86
CA THR A 145 2.78 -20.69 -44.26
C THR A 145 2.58 -19.35 -44.95
N LEU A 146 3.23 -18.30 -44.42
CA LEU A 146 3.35 -16.98 -45.03
C LEU A 146 4.67 -16.89 -45.78
N PHE A 147 4.62 -16.58 -47.07
CA PHE A 147 5.82 -16.35 -47.88
C PHE A 147 6.06 -14.85 -48.06
N LEU A 148 7.12 -14.33 -47.44
CA LEU A 148 7.54 -12.94 -47.58
C LEU A 148 8.81 -12.86 -48.42
N SER A 149 8.97 -11.82 -49.24
CA SER A 149 10.30 -11.51 -49.80
C SER A 149 11.08 -10.62 -48.85
N GLY A 150 12.36 -10.90 -48.71
CA GLY A 150 13.25 -10.10 -47.89
C GLY A 150 14.68 -10.54 -48.01
N ASP A 151 15.59 -9.68 -47.61
CA ASP A 151 16.97 -10.05 -47.39
C ASP A 151 17.15 -10.71 -46.02
N TYR A 152 18.39 -11.11 -45.72
CA TYR A 152 18.72 -11.70 -44.44
C TYR A 152 18.56 -10.71 -43.27
N ALA A 153 18.69 -9.39 -43.50
CA ALA A 153 18.47 -8.39 -42.47
C ALA A 153 17.00 -8.36 -42.02
N ARG A 154 16.06 -8.31 -42.98
CA ARG A 154 14.62 -8.41 -42.71
C ARG A 154 14.26 -9.72 -42.00
N TYR A 155 14.90 -10.84 -42.37
CA TYR A 155 14.73 -12.11 -41.66
C TYR A 155 15.09 -11.99 -40.18
N MET A 156 16.28 -11.45 -39.89
CA MET A 156 16.77 -11.30 -38.51
C MET A 156 15.89 -10.36 -37.68
N GLU A 157 15.34 -9.30 -38.28
CA GLU A 157 14.37 -8.42 -37.64
C GLU A 157 13.11 -9.19 -37.23
N LEU A 158 12.53 -9.97 -38.15
CA LEU A 158 11.34 -10.79 -37.89
C LEU A 158 11.62 -11.88 -36.84
N ALA A 159 12.78 -12.52 -36.88
CA ALA A 159 13.19 -13.54 -35.90
C ALA A 159 13.28 -12.98 -34.47
N VAL A 160 13.52 -11.69 -34.33
CA VAL A 160 13.55 -11.00 -33.04
C VAL A 160 12.16 -10.48 -32.64
N ASP A 161 11.38 -9.95 -33.59
CA ASP A 161 10.15 -9.24 -33.27
C ASP A 161 8.91 -10.14 -33.18
N ILE A 162 8.88 -11.27 -33.90
CA ILE A 162 7.81 -12.28 -33.76
C ILE A 162 7.74 -12.82 -32.32
N PRO A 163 8.80 -13.38 -31.71
CA PRO A 163 8.73 -13.89 -30.34
C PRO A 163 8.46 -12.80 -29.30
N LYS A 164 8.86 -11.54 -29.54
CA LYS A 164 8.45 -10.41 -28.68
C LYS A 164 6.95 -10.14 -28.77
N THR A 165 6.41 -10.20 -29.99
CA THR A 165 4.98 -9.99 -30.24
C THR A 165 4.14 -11.11 -29.63
N LEU A 166 4.58 -12.36 -29.80
CA LEU A 166 3.97 -13.53 -29.15
C LEU A 166 4.01 -13.41 -27.62
N ARG A 167 5.13 -13.02 -27.01
CA ARG A 167 5.17 -12.79 -25.55
C ARG A 167 4.24 -11.65 -25.11
N ARG A 168 4.16 -10.57 -25.87
CA ARG A 168 3.26 -9.45 -25.54
C ARG A 168 1.79 -9.89 -25.48
N TRP A 169 1.36 -10.72 -26.42
CA TRP A 169 -0.05 -11.04 -26.61
C TRP A 169 -0.47 -12.41 -26.07
N CYS A 170 0.44 -13.36 -25.96
CA CYS A 170 0.13 -14.77 -25.73
C CYS A 170 0.93 -15.39 -24.56
N ASN A 171 1.71 -14.61 -23.80
CA ASN A 171 2.53 -15.15 -22.70
C ASN A 171 1.73 -15.87 -21.62
N HIS A 172 0.43 -15.62 -21.47
CA HIS A 172 -0.38 -16.30 -20.47
C HIS A 172 -1.43 -17.24 -21.07
N SER A 173 -1.30 -17.55 -22.36
CA SER A 173 -2.17 -18.45 -23.11
C SER A 173 -2.44 -19.74 -22.34
N ASP A 174 -3.69 -20.21 -22.38
CA ASP A 174 -4.09 -21.49 -21.77
C ASP A 174 -3.54 -22.72 -22.53
N ILE A 175 -2.95 -22.50 -23.71
CA ILE A 175 -2.28 -23.50 -24.55
C ILE A 175 -0.80 -23.17 -24.72
N ASP A 176 0.02 -24.17 -25.02
CA ASP A 176 1.45 -23.96 -25.30
C ASP A 176 1.62 -23.19 -26.61
N VAL A 177 2.47 -22.17 -26.61
CA VAL A 177 2.86 -21.40 -27.80
C VAL A 177 4.38 -21.45 -27.89
N THR A 178 4.91 -21.94 -29.01
CA THR A 178 6.35 -22.06 -29.22
C THR A 178 6.84 -21.19 -30.36
N PHE A 179 8.12 -20.80 -30.30
CA PHE A 179 8.82 -20.12 -31.39
C PHE A 179 10.15 -20.80 -31.75
N GLU A 180 10.42 -21.01 -33.03
CA GLU A 180 11.68 -21.59 -33.52
C GLU A 180 12.25 -20.85 -34.75
N ASP A 181 13.52 -20.47 -34.71
CA ASP A 181 14.28 -19.95 -35.86
C ASP A 181 15.10 -21.09 -36.49
N ARG A 182 14.76 -21.47 -37.75
CA ARG A 182 15.38 -22.57 -38.49
C ARG A 182 16.36 -22.14 -39.58
N HIS A 183 16.83 -20.89 -39.59
CA HIS A 183 17.76 -20.42 -40.63
C HIS A 183 19.05 -21.28 -40.74
N ASN A 184 19.56 -21.77 -39.61
CA ASN A 184 20.83 -22.48 -39.55
C ASN A 184 20.62 -23.96 -39.19
N ASN A 185 20.20 -24.76 -40.18
CA ASN A 185 19.89 -26.22 -40.15
C ASN A 185 20.97 -27.15 -39.55
N ARG A 186 22.02 -26.63 -38.93
CA ARG A 186 23.16 -27.39 -38.37
C ARG A 186 23.17 -27.46 -36.84
N ASN A 187 22.45 -26.57 -36.14
CA ASN A 187 22.31 -26.57 -34.68
C ASN A 187 20.91 -26.05 -34.32
N PHE A 188 19.89 -26.92 -34.35
CA PHE A 188 18.56 -26.56 -33.87
C PHE A 188 18.63 -26.30 -32.37
N ALA A 189 18.46 -25.04 -31.96
CA ALA A 189 18.05 -24.77 -30.60
C ALA A 189 16.66 -25.39 -30.40
N PRO A 190 16.34 -25.94 -29.22
CA PRO A 190 14.98 -26.38 -28.96
C PRO A 190 14.00 -25.21 -29.13
N PRO A 191 12.76 -25.45 -29.60
CA PRO A 191 11.73 -24.42 -29.67
C PRO A 191 11.59 -23.68 -28.35
N GLU A 192 11.50 -22.36 -28.43
CA GLU A 192 11.33 -21.49 -27.27
C GLU A 192 9.86 -21.49 -26.82
N LEU A 193 9.58 -21.83 -25.56
CA LEU A 193 8.23 -21.70 -25.00
C LEU A 193 7.95 -20.22 -24.67
N ILE A 194 6.88 -19.68 -25.25
CA ILE A 194 6.45 -18.28 -25.06
C ILE A 194 5.68 -18.09 -23.75
N ASN A 195 5.02 -19.15 -23.27
CA ASN A 195 4.21 -19.09 -22.06
C ASN A 195 5.05 -18.75 -20.81
N GLU A 196 4.45 -17.97 -19.92
CA GLU A 196 4.97 -17.50 -18.66
C GLU A 196 3.93 -17.73 -17.54
N PRO A 197 4.37 -17.95 -16.30
CA PRO A 197 3.47 -18.05 -15.14
C PRO A 197 2.53 -16.85 -15.02
N PHE A 198 1.26 -17.11 -14.69
CA PHE A 198 0.27 -16.06 -14.46
C PHE A 198 0.49 -15.43 -13.08
N GLU A 199 1.45 -14.52 -12.99
CA GLU A 199 1.88 -13.89 -11.72
C GLU A 199 2.02 -12.38 -11.82
N VAL A 200 2.02 -11.70 -10.66
CA VAL A 200 2.30 -10.26 -10.52
C VAL A 200 3.45 -10.07 -9.54
N VAL A 201 4.43 -9.28 -9.94
CA VAL A 201 5.56 -8.92 -9.07
C VAL A 201 5.08 -7.97 -7.97
N GLY A 202 5.24 -8.37 -6.72
CA GLY A 202 4.89 -7.54 -5.57
C GLY A 202 4.91 -8.29 -4.24
N ASP A 203 4.63 -7.56 -3.17
CA ASP A 203 4.44 -8.11 -1.82
C ASP A 203 3.01 -8.67 -1.65
N CYS A 204 2.90 -9.71 -0.83
CA CYS A 204 1.63 -10.31 -0.40
C CYS A 204 0.77 -10.84 -1.56
N MET A 205 1.41 -11.25 -2.68
CA MET A 205 0.72 -11.75 -3.87
C MET A 205 -0.34 -12.80 -3.49
N GLN A 206 -1.56 -12.58 -3.97
CA GLN A 206 -2.67 -13.53 -3.84
C GLN A 206 -3.10 -13.99 -5.22
N HIS A 207 -3.39 -15.28 -5.32
CA HIS A 207 -3.99 -15.91 -6.49
C HIS A 207 -5.39 -16.38 -6.11
N ILE A 208 -6.41 -15.84 -6.76
CA ILE A 208 -7.82 -16.10 -6.50
C ILE A 208 -8.49 -16.68 -7.76
N MET A 209 -9.22 -17.78 -7.57
CA MET A 209 -10.02 -18.41 -8.61
C MET A 209 -11.51 -18.15 -8.35
N HIS A 210 -12.20 -17.62 -9.35
CA HIS A 210 -13.65 -17.52 -9.41
C HIS A 210 -14.17 -18.28 -10.63
N GLN A 211 -15.47 -18.56 -10.68
CA GLN A 211 -16.05 -19.31 -11.81
C GLN A 211 -15.86 -18.54 -13.14
N GLY A 212 -14.92 -19.02 -13.96
CA GLY A 212 -14.60 -18.41 -15.26
C GLY A 212 -13.67 -17.18 -15.18
N SER A 213 -13.08 -16.90 -14.02
CA SER A 213 -12.11 -15.82 -13.83
C SER A 213 -10.95 -16.25 -12.91
N GLU A 214 -9.73 -15.91 -13.30
CA GLU A 214 -8.50 -16.09 -12.53
C GLU A 214 -7.90 -14.71 -12.27
N ILE A 215 -7.57 -14.41 -11.01
CA ILE A 215 -7.13 -13.10 -10.58
C ILE A 215 -5.85 -13.25 -9.77
N VAL A 216 -4.84 -12.45 -10.11
CA VAL A 216 -3.63 -12.30 -9.31
C VAL A 216 -3.45 -10.84 -8.95
N VAL A 217 -3.26 -10.56 -7.66
CA VAL A 217 -3.11 -9.21 -7.10
C VAL A 217 -1.93 -9.15 -6.16
N ALA A 218 -1.20 -8.03 -6.13
CA ALA A 218 -0.08 -7.83 -5.20
C ALA A 218 0.14 -6.34 -4.90
N TYR A 219 0.73 -6.02 -3.75
CA TYR A 219 1.20 -4.67 -3.45
C TYR A 219 2.53 -4.40 -4.16
N THR A 220 2.66 -3.26 -4.82
CA THR A 220 3.88 -2.90 -5.54
C THR A 220 4.00 -1.38 -5.70
N GLU A 221 5.25 -0.91 -5.79
CA GLU A 221 5.55 0.50 -6.09
C GLU A 221 5.34 0.86 -7.56
N ARG A 222 5.32 -0.15 -8.44
CA ARG A 222 5.15 0.02 -9.89
C ARG A 222 4.02 -0.90 -10.36
N PRO A 223 2.76 -0.52 -10.09
CA PRO A 223 1.63 -1.36 -10.46
C PRO A 223 1.52 -1.50 -11.97
N ILE A 224 1.19 -2.73 -12.38
CA ILE A 224 0.83 -3.07 -13.75
C ILE A 224 -0.57 -3.68 -13.71
N TYR A 225 -1.41 -3.30 -14.66
CA TYR A 225 -2.79 -3.73 -14.80
C TYR A 225 -2.91 -4.54 -16.08
N GLY A 226 -3.16 -5.84 -15.96
CA GLY A 226 -3.29 -6.77 -17.08
C GLY A 226 -4.70 -7.37 -17.17
N TYR A 227 -5.27 -7.34 -18.37
CA TYR A 227 -6.57 -7.91 -18.68
C TYR A 227 -6.40 -8.97 -19.77
N TYR A 228 -6.95 -10.16 -19.53
CA TYR A 228 -6.74 -11.32 -20.40
C TYR A 228 -8.06 -12.05 -20.65
N ASN A 229 -8.18 -12.66 -21.82
CA ASN A 229 -9.22 -13.65 -22.12
C ASN A 229 -8.53 -14.90 -22.68
N ARG A 230 -8.75 -16.06 -22.03
CA ARG A 230 -8.02 -17.33 -22.29
C ARG A 230 -6.50 -17.19 -22.33
N GLY A 231 -5.98 -16.26 -21.53
CA GLY A 231 -4.55 -16.01 -21.47
C GLY A 231 -4.00 -15.08 -22.56
N LEU A 232 -4.84 -14.67 -23.53
CA LEU A 232 -4.49 -13.66 -24.50
C LEU A 232 -4.65 -12.25 -23.92
N THR A 233 -3.64 -11.40 -24.07
CA THR A 233 -3.64 -10.02 -23.58
C THR A 233 -4.69 -9.20 -24.33
N LEU A 234 -5.61 -8.58 -23.59
CA LEU A 234 -6.54 -7.57 -24.09
C LEU A 234 -6.00 -6.16 -23.87
N ALA A 235 -5.43 -5.94 -22.69
CA ALA A 235 -4.78 -4.70 -22.28
C ALA A 235 -3.71 -5.00 -21.24
N LEU A 236 -2.57 -4.30 -21.34
CA LEU A 236 -1.52 -4.31 -20.34
C LEU A 236 -0.98 -2.89 -20.20
N THR A 237 -1.13 -2.27 -19.02
CA THR A 237 -0.74 -0.88 -18.81
C THR A 237 -0.20 -0.63 -17.41
N ALA A 238 0.72 0.33 -17.29
CA ALA A 238 1.15 0.90 -16.01
C ALA A 238 0.44 2.23 -15.69
N VAL A 239 -0.31 2.77 -16.65
CA VAL A 239 -1.08 4.02 -16.50
C VAL A 239 -2.53 3.65 -16.22
N GLY A 240 -3.01 3.98 -15.03
CA GLY A 240 -4.34 3.60 -14.56
C GLY A 240 -5.47 4.56 -14.97
N ASP A 241 -5.18 5.79 -15.38
CA ASP A 241 -6.19 6.85 -15.56
C ASP A 241 -7.29 6.47 -16.58
N ASP A 242 -6.93 5.94 -17.74
CA ASP A 242 -7.88 5.65 -18.82
C ASP A 242 -8.72 4.39 -18.59
N ILE A 243 -8.15 3.40 -17.89
CA ILE A 243 -8.80 2.08 -17.72
C ILE A 243 -9.51 1.99 -16.36
N LEU A 244 -8.85 2.39 -15.27
CA LEU A 244 -9.39 2.22 -13.92
C LEU A 244 -10.40 3.31 -13.54
N GLY A 245 -10.37 4.46 -14.21
CA GLY A 245 -11.24 5.59 -13.91
C GLY A 245 -11.20 5.99 -12.43
N HIS A 246 -12.35 5.99 -11.76
CA HIS A 246 -12.44 6.33 -10.33
C HIS A 246 -11.65 5.38 -9.40
N ARG A 247 -11.30 4.17 -9.88
CA ARG A 247 -10.49 3.21 -9.12
C ARG A 247 -9.00 3.53 -9.15
N ASN A 248 -8.53 4.45 -10.00
CA ASN A 248 -7.10 4.72 -10.14
C ASN A 248 -6.43 5.06 -8.79
N GLN A 249 -7.10 5.84 -7.94
CA GLN A 249 -6.60 6.16 -6.60
C GLN A 249 -6.37 4.92 -5.71
N ARG A 250 -7.23 3.90 -5.80
CA ARG A 250 -7.14 2.68 -4.99
C ARG A 250 -5.96 1.79 -5.42
N TYR A 251 -5.70 1.74 -6.72
CA TYR A 251 -4.76 0.81 -7.33
C TYR A 251 -3.37 1.42 -7.61
N GLY A 252 -3.12 2.64 -7.13
CA GLY A 252 -1.81 3.30 -7.27
C GLY A 252 -0.64 2.55 -6.61
N ARG A 253 -0.92 1.59 -5.73
CA ARG A 253 0.08 0.67 -5.15
C ARG A 253 -0.30 -0.81 -5.23
N ILE A 254 -1.25 -1.16 -6.10
CA ILE A 254 -1.70 -2.54 -6.29
C ILE A 254 -1.61 -2.89 -7.77
N GLY A 255 -0.74 -3.84 -8.11
CA GLY A 255 -0.72 -4.44 -9.44
C GLY A 255 -1.69 -5.61 -9.49
N PHE A 256 -2.27 -5.85 -10.66
CA PHE A 256 -3.10 -7.04 -10.87
C PHE A 256 -3.07 -7.55 -12.30
N LYS A 257 -3.34 -8.84 -12.43
CA LYS A 257 -3.74 -9.49 -13.69
C LYS A 257 -5.07 -10.18 -13.48
N ILE A 258 -5.99 -10.01 -14.41
CA ILE A 258 -7.27 -10.72 -14.44
C ILE A 258 -7.45 -11.41 -15.78
N LYS A 259 -7.60 -12.73 -15.74
CA LYS A 259 -7.99 -13.55 -16.89
C LYS A 259 -9.45 -13.93 -16.71
N SER A 260 -10.31 -13.53 -17.64
CA SER A 260 -11.74 -13.86 -17.56
C SER A 260 -12.33 -14.09 -18.95
N ARG A 261 -13.16 -15.13 -19.07
CA ARG A 261 -13.88 -15.44 -20.33
C ARG A 261 -14.95 -14.41 -20.69
N TYR A 262 -15.35 -13.56 -19.74
CA TYR A 262 -16.37 -12.53 -19.95
C TYR A 262 -15.78 -11.20 -20.42
N LEU A 263 -14.46 -11.04 -20.38
CA LEU A 263 -13.80 -9.82 -20.84
C LEU A 263 -13.65 -9.84 -22.36
N GLU A 264 -14.05 -8.75 -23.00
CA GLU A 264 -13.94 -8.57 -24.44
C GLU A 264 -13.00 -7.41 -24.77
N HIS A 265 -12.43 -7.42 -25.98
CA HIS A 265 -11.63 -6.32 -26.48
C HIS A 265 -12.52 -5.24 -27.12
N THR A 266 -12.03 -4.02 -27.15
CA THR A 266 -12.56 -2.94 -28.01
C THR A 266 -12.39 -3.28 -29.49
N LEU A 267 -13.14 -2.62 -30.38
CA LEU A 267 -13.01 -2.84 -31.84
C LEU A 267 -11.57 -2.70 -32.36
N ALA A 268 -10.80 -1.77 -31.81
CA ALA A 268 -9.38 -1.55 -32.14
C ALA A 268 -8.43 -2.61 -31.55
N ARG A 269 -8.93 -3.53 -30.71
CA ARG A 269 -8.18 -4.65 -30.11
C ARG A 269 -7.02 -4.28 -29.20
N GLU A 270 -6.88 -3.01 -28.84
CA GLU A 270 -5.79 -2.50 -28.00
C GLU A 270 -6.18 -2.31 -26.53
N SER A 271 -7.47 -2.39 -26.23
CA SER A 271 -7.99 -2.18 -24.87
C SER A 271 -9.18 -3.08 -24.58
N VAL A 272 -9.54 -3.19 -23.30
CA VAL A 272 -10.70 -3.94 -22.81
C VAL A 272 -11.98 -3.13 -22.98
N MET A 273 -13.07 -3.78 -23.39
CA MET A 273 -14.39 -3.17 -23.48
C MET A 273 -14.91 -2.87 -22.07
N ARG A 274 -15.39 -1.65 -21.83
CA ARG A 274 -15.87 -1.18 -20.52
C ARG A 274 -17.39 -1.30 -20.41
N ASP A 275 -17.86 -2.53 -20.35
CA ASP A 275 -19.29 -2.88 -20.26
C ASP A 275 -19.66 -3.43 -18.86
N GLU A 276 -20.83 -4.05 -18.73
CA GLU A 276 -21.24 -4.68 -17.47
C GLU A 276 -20.34 -5.85 -17.06
N HIS A 277 -19.72 -6.56 -18.00
CA HIS A 277 -18.81 -7.66 -17.71
C HIS A 277 -17.48 -7.15 -17.14
N TYR A 278 -16.98 -6.03 -17.68
CA TYR A 278 -15.86 -5.31 -17.11
C TYR A 278 -16.12 -4.89 -15.67
N GLU A 279 -17.26 -4.26 -15.37
CA GLU A 279 -17.56 -3.83 -14.00
C GLU A 279 -17.71 -5.01 -13.04
N LYS A 280 -18.29 -6.14 -13.48
CA LYS A 280 -18.33 -7.38 -12.70
C LYS A 280 -16.93 -7.96 -12.45
N ALA A 281 -16.07 -7.97 -13.46
CA ALA A 281 -14.70 -8.43 -13.33
C ALA A 281 -13.91 -7.56 -12.34
N MET A 282 -14.06 -6.24 -12.45
CA MET A 282 -13.42 -5.29 -11.53
C MET A 282 -13.96 -5.41 -10.11
N ALA A 283 -15.25 -5.69 -9.91
CA ALA A 283 -15.79 -5.96 -8.58
C ALA A 283 -15.12 -7.17 -7.91
N LEU A 284 -14.76 -8.21 -8.68
CA LEU A 284 -13.98 -9.35 -8.15
C LEU A 284 -12.55 -8.94 -7.79
N VAL A 285 -11.92 -8.06 -8.59
CA VAL A 285 -10.59 -7.51 -8.25
C VAL A 285 -10.66 -6.64 -6.99
N ASP A 286 -11.73 -5.83 -6.84
CA ASP A 286 -11.99 -5.03 -5.65
C ASP A 286 -12.17 -5.91 -4.41
N GLU A 287 -12.90 -7.03 -4.54
CA GLU A 287 -13.07 -8.03 -3.47
C GLU A 287 -11.73 -8.70 -3.11
N ALA A 288 -10.95 -9.11 -4.11
CA ALA A 288 -9.61 -9.68 -3.91
C ALA A 288 -8.66 -8.70 -3.19
N ALA A 289 -8.69 -7.43 -3.59
CA ALA A 289 -7.85 -6.38 -3.02
C ALA A 289 -8.25 -6.04 -1.57
N ASN A 290 -9.55 -5.89 -1.29
CA ASN A 290 -10.03 -5.51 0.04
C ASN A 290 -10.19 -6.70 1.00
N GLY A 291 -10.21 -7.93 0.50
CA GLY A 291 -10.29 -9.15 1.29
C GLY A 291 -8.92 -9.84 1.40
N PRO A 292 -8.65 -10.88 0.60
CA PRO A 292 -7.44 -11.69 0.69
C PRO A 292 -6.13 -10.91 0.70
N LEU A 293 -5.94 -9.95 -0.22
CA LEU A 293 -4.68 -9.19 -0.33
C LEU A 293 -4.42 -8.35 0.92
N PHE A 294 -5.45 -7.64 1.39
CA PHE A 294 -5.37 -6.85 2.59
C PHE A 294 -5.10 -7.70 3.84
N GLU A 295 -5.80 -8.84 4.00
CA GLU A 295 -5.55 -9.74 5.14
C GLU A 295 -4.13 -10.33 5.10
N ALA A 296 -3.60 -10.63 3.91
CA ALA A 296 -2.21 -11.07 3.74
C ALA A 296 -1.20 -9.98 4.14
N LEU A 297 -1.46 -8.71 3.79
CA LEU A 297 -0.64 -7.58 4.23
C LEU A 297 -0.62 -7.46 5.76
N VAL A 298 -1.79 -7.48 6.39
CA VAL A 298 -1.91 -7.38 7.85
C VAL A 298 -1.22 -8.56 8.53
N ALA A 299 -1.44 -9.78 8.06
CA ALA A 299 -0.80 -10.97 8.59
C ALA A 299 0.74 -10.91 8.48
N LYS A 300 1.27 -10.45 7.35
CA LYS A 300 2.72 -10.28 7.15
C LYS A 300 3.31 -9.22 8.09
N ILE A 301 2.57 -8.14 8.36
CA ILE A 301 2.97 -7.13 9.35
C ILE A 301 2.97 -7.74 10.76
N GLU A 302 1.92 -8.46 11.14
CA GLU A 302 1.79 -9.12 12.45
C GLU A 302 2.93 -10.12 12.69
N GLU A 303 3.24 -10.95 11.69
CA GLU A 303 4.37 -11.88 11.73
C GLU A 303 5.69 -11.14 11.95
N LEU A 304 5.92 -10.06 11.19
CA LEU A 304 7.16 -9.28 11.28
C LEU A 304 7.31 -8.61 12.65
N VAL A 305 6.25 -7.99 13.18
CA VAL A 305 6.32 -7.33 14.50
C VAL A 305 6.38 -8.30 15.66
N ALA A 306 5.95 -9.55 15.49
CA ALA A 306 6.09 -10.60 16.51
C ALA A 306 7.53 -11.12 16.63
N GLN A 307 8.41 -10.84 15.67
CA GLN A 307 9.80 -11.31 15.72
C GLN A 307 10.57 -10.66 16.88
N PRO A 308 11.35 -11.41 17.66
CA PRO A 308 12.00 -10.87 18.87
C PRO A 308 13.12 -9.88 18.56
N ARG A 309 13.77 -9.99 17.39
CA ARG A 309 14.87 -9.13 16.96
C ARG A 309 14.70 -8.78 15.49
N TRP A 310 15.08 -7.57 15.14
CA TRP A 310 15.07 -7.07 13.76
C TRP A 310 16.48 -6.73 13.33
N ASP A 311 16.80 -7.08 12.09
CA ASP A 311 17.94 -6.51 11.38
C ASP A 311 17.51 -5.31 10.51
N VAL A 312 18.43 -4.79 9.70
CA VAL A 312 18.16 -3.65 8.81
C VAL A 312 17.12 -3.97 7.73
N ARG A 313 17.05 -5.23 7.26
CA ARG A 313 16.09 -5.68 6.24
C ARG A 313 14.69 -5.80 6.81
N ASP A 314 14.57 -6.20 8.07
CA ASP A 314 13.29 -6.26 8.78
C ASP A 314 12.71 -4.85 8.96
N ILE A 315 13.54 -3.88 9.37
CA ILE A 315 13.14 -2.48 9.49
C ILE A 315 12.66 -1.93 8.13
N ALA A 316 13.42 -2.18 7.05
CA ALA A 316 13.05 -1.75 5.70
C ALA A 316 11.75 -2.42 5.21
N SER A 317 11.58 -3.71 5.51
CA SER A 317 10.36 -4.46 5.15
C SER A 317 9.15 -3.93 5.94
N TYR A 318 9.32 -3.64 7.22
CA TYR A 318 8.25 -3.08 8.04
C TYR A 318 7.80 -1.71 7.54
N ASP A 319 8.75 -0.81 7.25
CA ASP A 319 8.45 0.51 6.71
C ASP A 319 7.72 0.41 5.35
N ARG A 320 8.18 -0.49 4.46
CA ARG A 320 7.52 -0.75 3.18
C ARG A 320 6.09 -1.28 3.35
N LEU A 321 5.87 -2.28 4.20
CA LEU A 321 4.54 -2.86 4.43
C LEU A 321 3.60 -1.86 5.10
N LEU A 322 4.07 -1.08 6.08
CA LEU A 322 3.28 -0.02 6.67
C LEU A 322 2.94 1.08 5.66
N SER A 323 3.79 1.32 4.66
CA SER A 323 3.48 2.26 3.58
C SER A 323 2.31 1.80 2.74
N TYR A 324 2.20 0.50 2.44
CA TYR A 324 1.02 -0.05 1.79
C TYR A 324 -0.22 0.09 2.67
N LEU A 325 -0.10 -0.22 3.96
CA LEU A 325 -1.20 -0.06 4.92
C LEU A 325 -1.64 1.40 5.08
N PHE A 326 -0.72 2.35 4.97
CA PHE A 326 -1.01 3.77 5.02
C PHE A 326 -1.83 4.24 3.82
N ASP A 327 -1.71 3.60 2.66
CA ASP A 327 -2.49 3.93 1.46
C ASP A 327 -3.83 3.17 1.38
N GLU A 328 -4.06 2.20 2.27
CA GLU A 328 -5.33 1.46 2.33
C GLU A 328 -6.51 2.37 2.67
N PRO A 329 -7.72 2.14 2.13
CA PRO A 329 -8.92 2.90 2.48
C PRO A 329 -9.26 2.86 3.98
N ASP A 330 -9.96 3.90 4.46
CA ASP A 330 -10.32 4.04 5.89
C ASP A 330 -11.07 2.82 6.46
N HIS A 331 -11.91 2.17 5.66
CA HIS A 331 -12.67 1.00 6.10
C HIS A 331 -11.76 -0.21 6.36
N ASN A 332 -10.67 -0.37 5.61
CA ASN A 332 -9.67 -1.41 5.83
C ASN A 332 -8.83 -1.09 7.06
N LEU A 333 -8.34 0.14 7.20
CA LEU A 333 -7.57 0.54 8.39
C LEU A 333 -8.37 0.37 9.70
N ARG A 334 -9.70 0.56 9.66
CA ARG A 334 -10.60 0.29 10.80
C ARG A 334 -10.63 -1.18 11.21
N ARG A 335 -10.48 -2.12 10.27
CA ARG A 335 -10.42 -3.57 10.56
C ARG A 335 -9.14 -3.95 11.31
N CYS A 336 -8.07 -3.17 11.16
CA CYS A 336 -6.80 -3.37 11.87
C CYS A 336 -6.80 -2.91 13.33
N LYS A 337 -7.87 -2.28 13.82
CA LYS A 337 -7.85 -1.59 15.13
C LYS A 337 -7.33 -2.47 16.28
N GLY A 338 -7.80 -3.71 16.37
CA GLY A 338 -7.40 -4.68 17.40
C GLY A 338 -6.21 -5.57 17.03
N ARG A 339 -5.70 -5.46 15.79
CA ARG A 339 -4.60 -6.30 15.26
C ARG A 339 -3.26 -5.76 15.76
N ALA A 340 -2.32 -6.66 16.06
CA ALA A 340 -1.04 -6.31 16.66
C ALA A 340 -0.01 -5.95 15.57
N ILE A 341 -0.14 -4.76 14.99
CA ILE A 341 0.63 -4.32 13.80
C ILE A 341 1.65 -3.22 14.08
N ILE A 342 1.69 -2.70 15.31
CA ILE A 342 2.63 -1.65 15.72
C ILE A 342 3.74 -2.26 16.55
N ARG A 343 5.00 -2.03 16.19
CA ARG A 343 6.14 -2.45 17.00
C ARG A 343 6.46 -1.42 18.08
N LEU A 344 6.73 -1.89 19.29
CA LEU A 344 7.26 -1.10 20.38
C LEU A 344 8.80 -1.21 20.43
N VAL A 345 9.46 -0.26 21.09
CA VAL A 345 10.93 -0.23 21.15
C VAL A 345 11.57 -1.39 21.93
N ASP A 346 10.79 -2.16 22.71
CA ASP A 346 11.25 -3.39 23.39
C ASP A 346 11.13 -4.62 22.49
N GLY A 347 10.66 -4.45 21.26
CA GLY A 347 10.42 -5.54 20.31
C GLY A 347 9.06 -6.20 20.44
N THR A 348 8.22 -5.79 21.38
CA THR A 348 6.86 -6.33 21.50
C THR A 348 5.90 -5.70 20.49
N ALA A 349 4.80 -6.40 20.18
CA ALA A 349 3.76 -5.94 19.29
C ALA A 349 2.62 -5.25 20.06
N CYS A 350 1.98 -4.28 19.41
CA CYS A 350 0.93 -3.43 19.96
C CYS A 350 -0.14 -3.17 18.89
N SER A 351 -1.38 -2.92 19.31
CA SER A 351 -2.47 -2.58 18.40
C SER A 351 -2.70 -1.07 18.28
N LEU A 352 -3.33 -0.65 17.18
CA LEU A 352 -3.73 0.75 17.00
C LEU A 352 -4.73 1.21 18.07
N GLU A 353 -5.58 0.31 18.56
CA GLU A 353 -6.47 0.57 19.69
C GLU A 353 -5.70 0.94 20.95
N ARG A 354 -4.69 0.14 21.30
CA ARG A 354 -3.90 0.38 22.51
C ARG A 354 -3.13 1.69 22.44
N VAL A 355 -2.61 2.05 21.26
CA VAL A 355 -1.98 3.37 21.04
C VAL A 355 -2.99 4.50 21.22
N TYR A 356 -4.21 4.35 20.69
CA TYR A 356 -5.26 5.36 20.83
C TYR A 356 -5.75 5.52 22.28
N GLU A 357 -5.82 4.44 23.07
CA GLU A 357 -6.15 4.53 24.50
C GLU A 357 -5.17 5.41 25.27
N VAL A 358 -3.87 5.26 24.99
CA VAL A 358 -2.81 6.07 25.60
C VAL A 358 -2.92 7.51 25.13
N PHE A 359 -3.13 7.73 23.84
CA PHE A 359 -3.37 9.07 23.30
C PHE A 359 -4.59 9.75 23.95
N ARG A 360 -5.70 9.03 24.12
CA ARG A 360 -6.91 9.56 24.76
C ARG A 360 -6.67 9.93 26.23
N ARG A 361 -5.80 9.21 26.93
CA ARG A 361 -5.44 9.47 28.33
C ARG A 361 -4.50 10.67 28.47
N ASP A 362 -3.43 10.70 27.67
CA ASP A 362 -2.29 11.61 27.87
C ASP A 362 -2.21 12.75 26.83
N GLY A 363 -3.09 12.75 25.83
CA GLY A 363 -3.07 13.65 24.68
C GLY A 363 -1.88 13.44 23.72
N ARG A 364 -1.08 12.39 23.96
CA ARG A 364 0.21 12.16 23.30
C ARG A 364 0.48 10.67 23.12
N VAL A 365 1.20 10.33 22.07
CA VAL A 365 1.81 9.03 21.81
C VAL A 365 3.32 9.18 21.96
N LEU A 366 3.95 8.27 22.70
CA LEU A 366 5.39 8.23 22.84
C LEU A 366 6.00 7.46 21.67
N ILE A 367 7.00 8.05 21.04
CA ILE A 367 7.71 7.46 19.89
C ILE A 367 9.21 7.62 20.08
N SER A 368 9.98 6.57 19.77
CA SER A 368 11.44 6.59 19.79
C SER A 368 11.99 5.66 18.72
N SER A 369 13.16 5.98 18.17
CA SER A 369 13.86 5.16 17.19
C SER A 369 14.65 4.01 17.81
N GLU A 370 14.93 4.09 19.11
CA GLU A 370 15.72 3.10 19.84
C GLU A 370 15.22 2.91 21.28
N GLN A 371 15.60 1.77 21.86
CA GLN A 371 15.34 1.50 23.27
C GLN A 371 16.43 2.15 24.13
N ASN A 372 16.01 2.83 25.20
CA ASN A 372 16.91 3.36 26.22
C ASN A 372 16.37 3.05 27.63
N ASN A 373 17.12 3.43 28.66
CA ASN A 373 16.75 3.16 30.05
C ASN A 373 15.38 3.74 30.44
N LEU A 374 15.00 4.89 29.87
CA LEU A 374 13.71 5.52 30.15
C LEU A 374 12.57 4.74 29.48
N SER A 375 12.72 4.42 28.19
CA SER A 375 11.69 3.67 27.45
C SER A 375 11.48 2.28 28.04
N ALA A 376 12.55 1.59 28.46
CA ALA A 376 12.47 0.30 29.14
C ALA A 376 11.67 0.36 30.45
N ARG A 377 11.89 1.41 31.26
CA ARG A 377 11.12 1.61 32.51
C ARG A 377 9.66 1.99 32.25
N LEU A 378 9.38 2.77 31.21
CA LEU A 378 8.00 3.12 30.82
C LEU A 378 7.22 1.90 30.36
N GLN A 379 7.86 1.01 29.60
CA GLN A 379 7.27 -0.26 29.16
C GLN A 379 6.99 -1.20 30.33
N ALA A 380 7.93 -1.32 31.29
CA ALA A 380 7.69 -2.06 32.53
C ALA A 380 6.48 -1.50 33.33
N GLY A 381 6.22 -0.20 33.22
CA GLY A 381 5.02 0.47 33.76
C GLY A 381 3.80 0.45 32.85
N ALA A 382 3.75 -0.43 31.84
CA ALA A 382 2.65 -0.59 30.87
C ALA A 382 2.34 0.65 30.01
N THR A 383 3.30 1.57 29.86
CA THR A 383 3.22 2.71 28.94
C THR A 383 3.97 2.39 27.65
N PRO A 384 3.27 2.21 26.52
CA PRO A 384 3.90 1.83 25.27
C PRO A 384 4.72 2.99 24.69
N VAL A 385 5.91 2.66 24.20
CA VAL A 385 6.76 3.56 23.40
C VAL A 385 6.90 2.92 22.02
N VAL A 386 6.30 3.56 21.01
CA VAL A 386 6.28 3.05 19.64
C VAL A 386 7.66 3.20 19.00
N LEU A 387 8.08 2.17 18.27
CA LEU A 387 9.27 2.22 17.44
C LEU A 387 9.00 3.07 16.19
N GLY A 388 9.66 4.21 16.06
CA GLY A 388 9.52 5.09 14.90
C GLY A 388 10.24 6.43 15.06
N GLN A 389 10.05 7.33 14.09
CA GLN A 389 10.66 8.66 14.12
C GLN A 389 9.68 9.74 14.56
N ARG A 390 10.16 10.71 15.36
CA ARG A 390 9.36 11.87 15.76
C ARG A 390 9.10 12.81 14.59
N THR A 391 10.07 13.04 13.72
CA THR A 391 9.94 13.91 12.54
C THR A 391 9.48 13.10 11.33
N ARG A 392 8.81 13.75 10.37
CA ARG A 392 8.49 13.14 9.06
C ARG A 392 9.70 13.13 8.12
N ALA A 393 10.91 12.99 8.66
CA ALA A 393 12.12 12.99 7.85
C ALA A 393 12.16 11.74 6.95
N GLU A 394 12.78 11.86 5.78
CA GLU A 394 13.03 10.72 4.91
C GLU A 394 13.97 9.74 5.61
N GLY A 395 13.62 8.45 5.60
CA GLY A 395 14.40 7.39 6.22
C GLY A 395 13.54 6.25 6.74
N ALA A 396 14.20 5.26 7.35
CA ALA A 396 13.53 4.11 7.94
C ALA A 396 12.52 4.52 9.02
N LEU A 397 11.36 3.86 9.04
CA LEU A 397 10.26 4.09 9.98
C LEU A 397 9.56 5.46 9.83
N SER A 398 9.72 6.11 8.68
CA SER A 398 9.13 7.42 8.40
C SER A 398 7.59 7.37 8.32
N VAL A 399 7.03 6.22 7.93
CA VAL A 399 5.58 6.07 7.74
C VAL A 399 4.81 5.78 9.03
N VAL A 400 5.50 5.34 10.09
CA VAL A 400 4.87 4.97 11.38
C VAL A 400 4.05 6.14 11.93
N ARG A 401 4.65 7.35 11.99
CA ARG A 401 3.97 8.53 12.54
C ARG A 401 2.74 8.93 11.70
N PRO A 402 2.82 9.13 10.36
CA PRO A 402 1.65 9.39 9.53
C PRO A 402 0.53 8.37 9.67
N LEU A 403 0.86 7.08 9.77
CA LEU A 403 -0.11 6.01 10.00
C LEU A 403 -0.83 6.16 11.35
N LEU A 404 -0.08 6.43 12.42
CA LEU A 404 -0.66 6.66 13.74
C LEU A 404 -1.51 7.94 13.79
N GLU A 405 -1.07 9.02 13.15
CA GLU A 405 -1.85 10.26 13.00
C GLU A 405 -3.20 9.96 12.35
N ARG A 406 -3.18 9.24 11.23
CA ARG A 406 -4.39 8.83 10.52
C ARG A 406 -5.29 7.94 11.38
N ALA A 407 -4.72 6.96 12.08
CA ALA A 407 -5.46 6.07 12.97
C ALA A 407 -6.13 6.82 14.14
N VAL A 408 -5.44 7.77 14.76
CA VAL A 408 -5.97 8.61 15.84
C VAL A 408 -7.15 9.45 15.34
N ILE A 409 -7.01 10.10 14.16
CA ILE A 409 -8.09 10.89 13.55
C ILE A 409 -9.32 10.01 13.31
N LEU A 410 -9.15 8.84 12.67
CA LEU A 410 -10.26 7.94 12.35
C LEU A 410 -11.00 7.40 13.59
N GLN A 411 -10.30 7.23 14.71
CA GLN A 411 -10.92 6.80 15.96
C GLN A 411 -11.58 7.94 16.71
N SER A 412 -11.03 9.16 16.66
CA SER A 412 -11.62 10.36 17.28
C SER A 412 -12.98 10.73 16.68
N ASP A 413 -13.11 10.53 15.37
CA ASP A 413 -14.30 10.75 14.55
C ASP A 413 -15.52 9.89 14.94
N ARG A 414 -15.34 8.84 15.76
CA ARG A 414 -16.42 8.00 16.28
C ARG A 414 -17.10 8.55 17.53
N THR A 415 -16.51 9.56 18.16
CA THR A 415 -17.12 10.19 19.33
C THR A 415 -18.20 11.18 18.90
N VAL A 416 -19.20 11.43 19.75
CA VAL A 416 -20.23 12.49 19.51
C VAL A 416 -19.56 13.84 19.20
N VAL A 417 -18.43 14.07 19.86
CA VAL A 417 -17.52 15.20 19.64
C VAL A 417 -16.90 15.20 18.24
N GLY A 418 -16.36 14.07 17.78
CA GLY A 418 -15.81 13.93 16.43
C GLY A 418 -16.85 14.07 15.32
N THR A 419 -18.09 13.62 15.57
CA THR A 419 -19.21 13.82 14.64
C THR A 419 -19.58 15.30 14.53
N MET A 420 -19.63 16.03 15.65
CA MET A 420 -19.82 17.49 15.66
C MET A 420 -18.67 18.24 14.97
N ALA A 421 -17.41 17.84 15.19
CA ALA A 421 -16.24 18.41 14.54
C ALA A 421 -16.25 18.22 13.01
N ARG A 422 -16.79 17.10 12.53
CA ARG A 422 -16.97 16.83 11.08
C ARG A 422 -18.03 17.75 10.47
N TYR A 423 -19.15 17.96 11.17
CA TYR A 423 -20.17 18.92 10.75
C TYR A 423 -19.61 20.36 10.73
N THR A 424 -18.88 20.79 11.75
CA THR A 424 -18.25 22.12 11.75
C THR A 424 -17.15 22.27 10.71
N ARG A 425 -16.44 21.21 10.30
CA ARG A 425 -15.50 21.26 9.17
C ARG A 425 -16.24 21.46 7.83
N MET A 426 -17.34 20.72 7.62
CA MET A 426 -18.19 20.85 6.43
C MET A 426 -18.86 22.23 6.33
N PHE A 427 -19.28 22.82 7.46
CA PHE A 427 -19.84 24.18 7.52
C PHE A 427 -18.77 25.29 7.56
N GLY A 428 -17.57 25.01 8.08
CA GLY A 428 -16.45 25.95 8.15
C GLY A 428 -15.83 26.25 6.79
N GLU A 429 -15.86 25.29 5.85
CA GLU A 429 -15.50 25.52 4.44
C GLU A 429 -16.49 26.44 3.72
N ILE A 430 -17.74 26.55 4.21
CA ILE A 430 -18.78 27.43 3.64
C ILE A 430 -18.74 28.84 4.26
N ILE A 431 -18.31 28.99 5.51
CA ILE A 431 -18.44 30.25 6.28
C ILE A 431 -17.08 30.92 6.60
N GLY A 432 -15.95 30.29 6.28
CA GLY A 432 -14.62 30.90 6.46
C GLY A 432 -14.17 31.10 7.92
N SER A 433 -14.98 30.69 8.90
CA SER A 433 -14.65 30.76 10.32
C SER A 433 -14.25 29.37 10.86
N ARG A 434 -12.94 29.15 11.04
CA ARG A 434 -12.40 27.99 11.78
C ARG A 434 -12.64 28.20 13.28
N MET A 435 -13.69 27.61 13.84
CA MET A 435 -13.87 27.55 15.29
C MET A 435 -13.14 26.34 15.90
N ASP A 436 -12.30 26.64 16.90
CA ASP A 436 -11.31 25.75 17.54
C ASP A 436 -11.94 25.01 18.73
N PHE A 437 -12.89 24.09 18.50
CA PHE A 437 -13.75 23.60 19.58
C PHE A 437 -13.22 22.37 20.35
N PHE A 438 -12.20 21.64 19.86
CA PHE A 438 -11.75 20.38 20.51
C PHE A 438 -10.26 20.03 20.38
N GLY A 439 -9.38 20.96 20.00
CA GLY A 439 -7.93 20.71 19.98
C GLY A 439 -7.43 19.68 18.94
N LEU A 440 -8.31 19.13 18.11
CA LEU A 440 -8.00 18.30 16.94
C LEU A 440 -7.71 19.19 15.71
N ASP A 441 -6.90 20.22 15.90
CA ASP A 441 -6.37 20.99 14.78
C ASP A 441 -5.26 20.16 14.12
N GLN A 442 -5.42 19.84 12.84
CA GLN A 442 -4.40 19.12 12.06
C GLN A 442 -3.07 19.90 12.03
N THR A 443 -3.08 21.22 12.23
CA THR A 443 -1.86 22.03 12.33
C THR A 443 -1.08 21.81 13.64
N LYS A 444 -1.70 21.21 14.67
CA LYS A 444 -1.06 20.87 15.96
C LYS A 444 -0.64 19.41 16.09
N SER A 445 -0.72 18.60 15.02
CA SER A 445 -0.37 17.16 15.05
C SER A 445 1.05 16.88 15.55
N ALA A 446 1.98 17.81 15.36
CA ALA A 446 3.34 17.73 15.90
C ALA A 446 3.39 17.61 17.44
N GLN A 447 2.36 18.06 18.15
CA GLN A 447 2.25 17.95 19.60
C GLN A 447 1.70 16.60 20.07
N TRP A 448 1.10 15.81 19.17
CA TRP A 448 0.57 14.48 19.51
C TRP A 448 1.67 13.42 19.67
N PHE A 449 2.88 13.69 19.17
CA PHE A 449 4.01 12.75 19.23
C PHE A 449 5.16 13.35 20.00
N ALA A 450 5.62 12.65 21.02
CA ALA A 450 6.67 13.14 21.90
C ALA A 450 7.74 12.06 22.12
N LEU A 451 8.97 12.53 22.29
CA LEU A 451 10.05 11.67 22.78
C LEU A 451 9.82 11.38 24.27
N PRO A 452 10.07 10.16 24.76
CA PRO A 452 9.94 9.84 26.18
C PRO A 452 10.63 10.86 27.10
N GLU A 453 11.82 11.32 26.72
CA GLU A 453 12.67 12.24 27.50
C GLU A 453 12.10 13.66 27.56
N SER A 454 11.24 14.01 26.60
CA SER A 454 10.53 15.30 26.58
C SER A 454 9.26 15.31 27.41
N VAL A 455 8.83 14.14 27.92
CA VAL A 455 7.58 13.99 28.68
C VAL A 455 7.85 13.47 30.08
N TYR A 456 8.75 12.52 30.25
CA TYR A 456 8.99 11.85 31.52
C TYR A 456 10.34 12.25 32.10
N ILE A 457 10.32 12.52 33.41
CA ILE A 457 11.53 12.80 34.20
C ILE A 457 11.71 11.67 35.21
N ALA A 458 12.92 11.15 35.31
CA ALA A 458 13.27 10.22 36.38
C ALA A 458 13.54 10.99 37.67
N VAL A 459 12.81 10.64 38.72
CA VAL A 459 12.83 11.32 40.01
C VAL A 459 13.18 10.32 41.11
N GLY A 460 14.20 10.61 41.90
CA GLY A 460 14.49 9.91 43.14
C GLY A 460 13.76 10.62 44.27
N VAL A 461 12.52 10.22 44.56
CA VAL A 461 11.77 10.73 45.71
C VAL A 461 12.34 10.09 46.96
N ASP A 462 12.69 10.90 47.94
CA ASP A 462 13.25 10.38 49.19
C ASP A 462 12.18 9.61 49.96
N GLU A 463 12.48 8.36 50.33
CA GLU A 463 11.59 7.55 51.19
C GLU A 463 11.51 8.16 52.59
N GLU A 464 12.66 8.58 53.11
CA GLU A 464 12.82 9.37 54.33
C GLU A 464 13.46 10.70 53.98
N VAL A 465 12.77 11.79 54.30
CA VAL A 465 13.27 13.16 54.09
C VAL A 465 14.51 13.36 54.96
N PRO A 466 15.64 13.86 54.42
CA PRO A 466 16.85 14.11 55.20
C PRO A 466 16.56 15.00 56.40
N GLU A 467 17.12 14.65 57.57
CA GLU A 467 16.90 15.39 58.83
C GLU A 467 17.19 16.89 58.69
N SER A 468 18.18 17.26 57.88
CA SER A 468 18.59 18.65 57.64
C SER A 468 17.50 19.52 56.99
N ILE A 469 16.51 18.92 56.33
CA ILE A 469 15.43 19.64 55.62
C ILE A 469 14.03 19.21 56.05
N ALA A 470 13.92 18.25 56.96
CA ALA A 470 12.65 17.67 57.40
C ALA A 470 11.72 18.71 58.04
N GLU A 471 12.24 19.56 58.93
CA GLU A 471 11.44 20.59 59.61
C GLU A 471 10.94 21.67 58.66
N LEU A 472 11.77 22.11 57.69
CA LEU A 472 11.35 23.06 56.65
C LEU A 472 10.19 22.50 55.81
N LEU A 473 10.31 21.24 55.37
CA LEU A 473 9.28 20.60 54.55
C LEU A 473 8.00 20.35 55.32
N LYS A 474 8.10 19.89 56.57
CA LYS A 474 6.95 19.67 57.45
C LYS A 474 6.22 20.97 57.78
N GLY A 475 6.95 22.05 58.02
CA GLY A 475 6.36 23.39 58.21
C GLY A 475 5.65 23.88 56.95
N ALA A 476 6.25 23.74 55.78
CA ALA A 476 5.63 24.11 54.52
C ALA A 476 4.38 23.26 54.21
N GLU A 477 4.42 21.96 54.50
CA GLU A 477 3.26 21.07 54.39
C GLU A 477 2.12 21.48 55.32
N ALA A 478 2.42 21.76 56.60
CA ALA A 478 1.45 22.22 57.57
C ALA A 478 0.77 23.53 57.13
N LEU A 479 1.57 24.48 56.62
CA LEU A 479 1.10 25.76 56.11
C LEU A 479 0.17 25.59 54.88
N LEU A 480 0.57 24.74 53.92
CA LEU A 480 -0.25 24.40 52.74
C LEU A 480 -1.58 23.73 53.13
N ASN A 481 -1.55 22.85 54.13
CA ASN A 481 -2.72 22.17 54.68
C ASN A 481 -3.67 23.15 55.39
N GLN A 482 -3.14 24.05 56.22
CA GLN A 482 -3.93 25.07 56.93
C GLN A 482 -4.67 25.98 55.96
N CYS A 483 -4.06 26.29 54.82
CA CYS A 483 -4.67 27.11 53.77
C CYS A 483 -5.57 26.31 52.80
N SER A 484 -5.82 25.03 53.06
CA SER A 484 -6.69 24.16 52.25
C SER A 484 -6.32 24.12 50.76
N THR A 485 -5.01 24.12 50.46
CA THR A 485 -4.49 24.20 49.08
C THR A 485 -4.68 22.93 48.24
N GLY A 486 -5.05 21.80 48.89
CA GLY A 486 -5.27 20.51 48.24
C GLY A 486 -4.02 19.62 48.11
N TYR A 487 -2.85 20.10 48.54
CA TYR A 487 -1.65 19.26 48.67
C TYR A 487 -1.72 18.42 49.95
N ARG A 488 -1.56 17.10 49.83
CA ARG A 488 -1.66 16.16 50.96
C ARG A 488 -0.32 15.71 51.54
N ARG A 489 0.76 15.93 50.79
CA ARG A 489 2.12 15.50 51.15
C ARG A 489 3.13 16.35 50.40
N LEU A 490 4.15 16.82 51.12
CA LEU A 490 5.32 17.48 50.56
C LEU A 490 6.57 16.66 50.91
N SER A 491 7.30 16.20 49.90
CA SER A 491 8.55 15.44 50.08
C SER A 491 9.74 16.18 49.48
N SER A 492 10.93 15.61 49.62
CA SER A 492 12.10 15.98 48.82
C SER A 492 12.36 14.95 47.72
N ALA A 493 13.02 15.40 46.66
CA ALA A 493 13.47 14.56 45.58
C ALA A 493 14.76 15.08 44.93
N VAL A 494 15.41 14.21 44.17
CA VAL A 494 16.49 14.55 43.24
C VAL A 494 16.10 14.18 41.81
N MET A 495 16.48 15.02 40.86
CA MET A 495 16.34 14.68 39.43
C MET A 495 17.46 13.72 39.04
N LEU A 496 17.08 12.52 38.59
CA LEU A 496 18.05 11.49 38.18
C LEU A 496 18.49 11.67 36.72
N THR A 497 17.76 12.49 35.96
CA THR A 497 18.10 12.85 34.58
C THR A 497 18.75 14.23 34.54
N PRO A 498 19.92 14.40 33.90
CA PRO A 498 20.50 15.71 33.66
C PRO A 498 19.55 16.57 32.83
N MET A 499 19.23 17.78 33.31
CA MET A 499 18.35 18.72 32.63
C MET A 499 19.01 20.09 32.59
N VAL A 500 18.83 20.82 31.48
CA VAL A 500 19.30 22.20 31.34
C VAL A 500 18.55 23.13 32.32
N ASP A 501 17.25 22.85 32.53
CA ASP A 501 16.39 23.57 33.46
C ASP A 501 15.55 22.54 34.26
N PRO A 502 16.10 21.98 35.35
CA PRO A 502 15.39 20.97 36.13
C PRO A 502 14.20 21.62 36.86
N PRO A 503 13.04 20.95 36.95
CA PRO A 503 11.90 21.55 37.63
C PRO A 503 12.21 21.75 39.12
N PHE A 504 11.73 22.87 39.66
CA PHE A 504 11.86 23.14 41.09
C PHE A 504 10.96 22.21 41.93
N PHE A 505 9.75 21.92 41.45
CA PHE A 505 8.84 20.96 42.04
C PHE A 505 8.38 19.93 41.01
N VAL A 506 8.14 18.70 41.47
CA VAL A 506 7.36 17.71 40.74
C VAL A 506 6.07 17.47 41.48
N VAL A 507 4.95 17.46 40.76
CA VAL A 507 3.61 17.39 41.34
C VAL A 507 2.79 16.32 40.63
N ALA A 508 2.15 15.43 41.38
CA ALA A 508 1.20 14.45 40.86
C ALA A 508 0.19 14.01 41.93
N SER A 509 -0.84 13.26 41.55
CA SER A 509 -1.77 12.63 42.50
C SER A 509 -1.10 11.58 43.38
N LYS A 510 0.00 10.98 42.91
CA LYS A 510 0.91 10.11 43.67
C LYS A 510 2.31 10.26 43.10
N LEU A 511 3.30 10.55 43.95
CA LEU A 511 4.70 10.62 43.56
C LEU A 511 5.21 9.23 43.18
N GLY A 512 6.03 9.18 42.14
CA GLY A 512 6.63 7.95 41.64
C GLY A 512 8.02 8.18 41.09
N PRO A 513 8.75 7.10 40.80
CA PRO A 513 10.15 7.19 40.35
C PRO A 513 10.29 7.65 38.88
N LEU A 514 9.16 7.81 38.18
CA LEU A 514 9.01 8.42 36.86
C LEU A 514 7.80 9.35 36.90
N MET A 515 8.01 10.62 36.55
CA MET A 515 6.99 11.66 36.62
C MET A 515 6.71 12.21 35.22
N ALA A 516 5.46 12.18 34.79
CA ALA A 516 5.03 12.76 33.52
C ALA A 516 4.82 14.27 33.66
N GLN A 517 5.41 15.04 32.74
CA GLN A 517 5.04 16.43 32.51
C GLN A 517 3.67 16.47 31.84
N PRO A 518 2.63 17.05 32.49
CA PRO A 518 1.31 17.15 31.89
C PRO A 518 1.37 18.00 30.60
N PRO A 519 0.53 17.72 29.59
CA PRO A 519 0.41 18.60 28.44
C PRO A 519 -0.06 19.99 28.89
N ALA A 520 0.42 21.04 28.23
CA ALA A 520 0.08 22.43 28.57
C ALA A 520 -1.44 22.73 28.53
N SER A 521 -2.22 21.93 27.81
CA SER A 521 -3.68 22.06 27.68
C SER A 521 -4.51 21.34 28.73
N VAL A 522 -3.89 20.50 29.59
CA VAL A 522 -4.63 19.73 30.60
C VAL A 522 -4.70 20.53 31.90
N GLN A 523 -5.80 21.25 32.10
CA GLN A 523 -6.13 21.83 33.40
C GLN A 523 -6.44 20.71 34.39
N ARG A 524 -5.63 20.58 35.45
CA ARG A 524 -5.89 19.66 36.56
C ARG A 524 -7.15 20.11 37.30
N LYS A 525 -7.95 19.15 37.77
CA LYS A 525 -9.19 19.46 38.52
C LYS A 525 -8.83 20.13 39.84
N GLU A 526 -9.54 21.21 40.20
CA GLU A 526 -9.28 21.97 41.43
C GLU A 526 -9.33 21.11 42.71
N ASN A 527 -10.13 20.04 42.71
CA ASN A 527 -10.35 19.15 43.86
C ASN A 527 -9.40 17.92 43.91
N GLU A 528 -8.41 17.83 43.03
CA GLU A 528 -7.47 16.70 43.04
C GLU A 528 -6.50 16.82 44.22
N ARG A 529 -6.43 15.78 45.06
CA ARG A 529 -5.46 15.70 46.16
C ARG A 529 -4.08 15.37 45.60
N LEU A 530 -3.16 16.32 45.66
CA LEU A 530 -1.83 16.21 45.05
C LEU A 530 -0.73 15.98 46.09
N GLU A 531 0.32 15.30 45.66
CA GLU A 531 1.60 15.20 46.32
C GLU A 531 2.61 16.03 45.53
N ALA A 532 3.50 16.72 46.25
CA ALA A 532 4.58 17.49 45.66
C ALA A 532 5.91 17.01 46.23
N ALA A 533 6.95 16.99 45.40
CA ALA A 533 8.33 16.85 45.88
C ALA A 533 9.18 18.02 45.38
N VAL A 534 9.93 18.63 46.29
CA VAL A 534 10.88 19.69 45.94
C VAL A 534 12.19 19.08 45.47
N ASN A 535 12.75 19.61 44.39
CA ASN A 535 14.07 19.25 43.92
C ASN A 535 15.13 19.88 44.81
N ARG A 536 15.74 19.09 45.71
CA ARG A 536 16.72 19.61 46.68
C ARG A 536 18.03 20.09 46.06
N ASN A 537 18.31 19.69 44.82
CA ASN A 537 19.50 20.16 44.08
C ASN A 537 19.22 21.45 43.28
N HIS A 538 17.99 21.97 43.33
CA HIS A 538 17.63 23.18 42.59
C HIS A 538 18.19 24.43 43.29
N PRO A 539 18.78 25.42 42.56
CA PRO A 539 19.35 26.62 43.17
C PRO A 539 18.38 27.39 44.08
N ASN A 540 17.11 27.48 43.70
CA ASN A 540 16.07 28.10 44.52
C ASN A 540 15.82 27.37 45.85
N PHE A 541 15.98 26.04 45.89
CA PHE A 541 15.84 25.32 47.15
C PHE A 541 16.93 25.73 48.13
N GLU A 542 18.16 25.81 47.65
CA GLU A 542 19.31 26.22 48.46
C GLU A 542 19.17 27.66 48.98
N ALA A 543 18.68 28.58 48.13
CA ALA A 543 18.37 29.93 48.57
C ALA A 543 17.32 29.97 49.68
N ILE A 544 16.25 29.16 49.58
CA ILE A 544 15.22 29.06 50.61
C ILE A 544 15.78 28.41 51.88
N ARG A 545 16.66 27.41 51.75
CA ARG A 545 17.32 26.75 52.89
C ARG A 545 18.16 27.75 53.69
N ILE A 546 18.92 28.62 53.01
CA ILE A 546 19.70 29.70 53.64
C ILE A 546 18.77 30.67 54.38
N VAL A 547 17.64 31.05 53.77
CA VAL A 547 16.64 31.89 54.46
C VAL A 547 16.09 31.20 55.70
N TYR A 548 15.75 29.91 55.61
CA TYR A 548 15.22 29.13 56.72
C TYR A 548 16.17 29.07 57.92
N GLU A 549 17.49 28.97 57.67
CA GLU A 549 18.50 28.99 58.75
C GLU A 549 18.54 30.31 59.52
N HIS A 550 18.20 31.43 58.86
CA HIS A 550 18.16 32.76 59.48
C HIS A 550 16.78 33.11 60.05
N ASP A 551 15.72 32.72 59.35
CA ASP A 551 14.32 32.94 59.68
C ASP A 551 13.46 31.76 59.20
N ALA A 552 13.16 30.87 60.14
CA ALA A 552 12.43 29.64 59.86
C ALA A 552 11.04 29.89 59.27
N ALA A 553 10.33 30.92 59.74
CA ALA A 553 8.97 31.22 59.29
C ALA A 553 8.97 31.72 57.84
N MET A 554 9.93 32.59 57.49
CA MET A 554 10.10 33.07 56.13
C MET A 554 10.52 31.96 55.16
N GLY A 555 11.42 31.06 55.57
CA GLY A 555 11.80 29.90 54.76
C GLY A 555 10.62 28.98 54.45
N ILE A 556 9.82 28.65 55.47
CA ILE A 556 8.59 27.84 55.33
C ILE A 556 7.60 28.50 54.36
N TYR A 557 7.34 29.79 54.55
CA TYR A 557 6.44 30.56 53.69
C TYR A 557 6.92 30.60 52.23
N PHE A 558 8.21 30.88 52.00
CA PHE A 558 8.75 30.95 50.64
C PHE A 558 8.67 29.60 49.92
N LEU A 559 8.90 28.48 50.62
CA LEU A 559 8.77 27.16 50.03
C LEU A 559 7.32 26.87 49.61
N ALA A 560 6.36 27.12 50.51
CA ALA A 560 4.93 26.94 50.23
C ALA A 560 4.45 27.85 49.09
N LYS A 561 4.85 29.13 49.11
CA LYS A 561 4.49 30.10 48.07
C LYS A 561 5.08 29.74 46.71
N ALA A 562 6.32 29.27 46.66
CA ALA A 562 6.95 28.88 45.41
C ALA A 562 6.21 27.73 44.71
N LEU A 563 5.64 26.78 45.49
CA LEU A 563 4.80 25.72 44.94
C LEU A 563 3.51 26.27 44.31
N LEU A 564 2.82 27.19 45.01
CA LEU A 564 1.59 27.81 44.50
C LEU A 564 1.81 28.66 43.25
N LEU A 565 2.89 29.46 43.24
CA LEU A 565 3.28 30.27 42.09
C LEU A 565 3.61 29.40 40.87
N LYS A 566 4.29 28.27 41.06
CA LYS A 566 4.71 27.41 39.95
C LYS A 566 3.54 26.71 39.26
N GLU A 567 2.51 26.35 40.01
CA GLU A 567 1.32 25.70 39.47
C GLU A 567 0.25 26.72 39.04
N ASP A 568 0.51 28.03 39.19
CA ASP A 568 -0.45 29.11 38.96
C ASP A 568 -1.78 28.84 39.70
N ARG A 569 -1.67 28.36 40.95
CA ARG A 569 -2.82 27.91 41.76
C ARG A 569 -2.98 28.74 43.01
N LEU A 570 -4.23 29.12 43.28
CA LEU A 570 -4.68 29.70 44.55
C LEU A 570 -3.87 30.94 44.98
N LEU A 571 -3.49 31.79 44.02
CA LEU A 571 -2.70 33.00 44.28
C LEU A 571 -3.43 34.02 45.17
N ASP A 572 -4.77 33.94 45.23
CA ASP A 572 -5.62 34.69 46.15
C ASP A 572 -5.38 34.35 47.63
N ARG A 573 -4.73 33.21 47.92
CA ARG A 573 -4.44 32.73 49.28
C ARG A 573 -3.15 33.27 49.88
N ASP A 574 -2.43 34.14 49.17
CA ASP A 574 -1.15 34.68 49.61
C ASP A 574 -1.23 35.40 50.98
N ALA A 575 -2.28 36.21 51.19
CA ALA A 575 -2.50 36.89 52.46
C ALA A 575 -2.76 35.91 53.62
N GLN A 576 -3.40 34.78 53.34
CA GLN A 576 -3.67 33.72 54.32
C GLN A 576 -2.39 32.95 54.66
N LEU A 577 -1.54 32.67 53.67
CA LEU A 577 -0.22 32.07 53.87
C LEU A 577 0.69 32.95 54.75
N ILE A 578 0.75 34.25 54.47
CA ILE A 578 1.56 35.19 55.27
C ILE A 578 1.05 35.22 56.73
N ALA A 579 -0.27 35.36 56.92
CA ALA A 579 -0.86 35.42 58.26
C ALA A 579 -0.62 34.13 59.06
N ALA A 580 -0.74 32.97 58.42
CA ALA A 580 -0.49 31.68 59.04
C ALA A 580 0.99 31.49 59.42
N ALA A 581 1.93 31.80 58.53
CA ALA A 581 3.36 31.71 58.80
C ALA A 581 3.81 32.58 59.98
N LEU A 582 3.30 33.81 60.08
CA LEU A 582 3.59 34.73 61.19
C LEU A 582 2.96 34.29 62.52
N SER A 583 1.83 33.58 62.47
CA SER A 583 1.13 33.09 63.66
C SER A 583 1.85 31.93 64.36
N GLU A 584 2.51 31.04 63.61
CA GLU A 584 3.36 29.97 64.16
C GLU A 584 4.63 30.52 64.81
N THR A 585 5.22 31.58 64.24
CA THR A 585 6.40 32.25 64.83
C THR A 585 6.06 32.85 66.19
N ALA A 586 4.89 33.47 66.33
CA ALA A 586 4.40 34.04 67.58
C ALA A 586 4.12 32.95 68.66
N ALA A 587 3.70 31.76 68.26
CA ALA A 587 3.49 30.62 69.15
C ALA A 587 4.81 29.98 69.62
N SER A 588 5.80 29.84 68.72
CA SER A 588 7.14 29.32 69.02
C SER A 588 7.92 30.25 69.96
N PHE A 589 7.78 31.57 69.78
CA PHE A 589 8.41 32.57 70.66
C PHE A 589 7.84 32.53 72.09
N ARG A 590 6.54 32.25 72.25
CA ARG A 590 5.87 32.09 73.57
C ARG A 590 6.19 30.76 74.27
N ALA A 591 6.67 29.75 73.56
CA ALA A 591 7.05 28.46 74.13
C ALA A 591 8.52 28.39 74.56
N LYS A 592 9.36 29.33 74.08
CA LYS A 592 10.79 29.44 74.44
C LYS A 592 11.09 30.55 75.45
N SER A 593 10.11 31.40 75.76
CA SER A 593 10.10 32.34 76.90
C SER A 593 9.45 31.71 78.11
#